data_AF-F0GHK5-F1
#
_entry.id   AF-F0GHK5-F1
#
_cell.length_a   1.000
_cell.length_b   1.000
_cell.length_c   1.000
_cell.angle_alpha   90.00
_cell.angle_beta   90.00
_cell.angle_gamma   90.00
#
_symmetry.space_group_name_H-M   'P 1'
#
loop_
_entity.id
_entity.type
_entity.pdbx_description
1 polymer ?
#
loop_
_entity_poly.entity_id
_entity_poly.type
_entity_poly.pdbx_seq_one_letter_code
_entity_poly.pdbx_strand_id
1 'polypeptide(L)' 'PDDVEFGGGNPPGLLRVLDGEVELERPVPTLDGQYAEFYRALAASIRDGAPFPITPQDAVDVMTIIELAAQSEHEGLRL' A
#
# COMPACT_ATOMS: atom_id res chain seq x y z
N PRO A 1 19.45 2.98 -3.25
CA PRO A 1 18.13 2.29 -3.28
C PRO A 1 18.10 1.03 -2.41
N ASP A 2 19.22 0.31 -2.31
CA ASP A 2 19.28 -1.01 -1.68
C ASP A 2 19.65 -0.95 -0.19
N ASP A 3 19.53 0.23 0.43
CA ASP A 3 19.78 0.43 1.86
C ASP A 3 18.61 -0.12 2.69
N VAL A 4 18.92 -0.82 3.79
CA VAL A 4 17.95 -1.51 4.66
C VAL A 4 16.93 -0.55 5.28
N GLU A 5 17.29 0.71 5.49
CA GLU A 5 16.36 1.74 5.99
C GLU A 5 15.24 2.07 5.00
N PHE A 6 15.39 1.73 3.71
CA PHE A 6 14.41 2.05 2.68
C PHE A 6 13.36 0.94 2.50
N GLY A 7 12.59 0.71 3.57
CA GLY A 7 11.47 -0.24 3.60
C GLY A 7 11.68 -1.43 4.54
N GLY A 8 12.89 -1.66 5.04
CA GLY A 8 13.17 -2.76 5.97
C GLY A 8 12.89 -2.42 7.44
N GLY A 9 12.80 -3.46 8.27
CA GLY A 9 12.74 -3.33 9.72
C GLY A 9 11.33 -3.08 10.27
N ASN A 10 10.29 -3.46 9.53
CA ASN A 10 8.92 -3.28 10.00
C ASN A 10 8.67 -4.14 11.25
N PRO A 11 8.22 -3.53 12.37
CA PRO A 11 7.90 -4.32 13.56
C PRO A 11 6.71 -5.25 13.27
N PRO A 12 6.61 -6.39 13.97
CA PRO A 12 5.41 -7.21 13.92
C PRO A 12 4.15 -6.40 14.26
N GLY A 13 3.10 -6.58 13.47
CA GLY A 13 1.76 -6.09 13.83
C GLY A 13 1.22 -6.84 15.05
N LEU A 14 0.32 -6.21 15.79
CA LEU A 14 -0.31 -6.84 16.96
C LEU A 14 -1.76 -7.18 16.66
N LEU A 15 -2.09 -8.47 16.67
CA LEU A 15 -3.46 -8.94 16.51
C LEU A 15 -4.07 -9.21 17.88
N ARG A 16 -5.14 -8.50 18.21
CA ARG A 16 -5.99 -8.77 19.37
C ARG A 16 -7.09 -9.74 19.00
N VAL A 17 -7.22 -10.81 19.78
CA VAL A 17 -8.21 -11.87 19.57
C VAL A 17 -8.89 -12.19 20.90
N LEU A 18 -10.19 -12.45 20.87
CA LEU A 18 -10.91 -12.99 22.02
C LEU A 18 -10.92 -14.52 21.93
N ASP A 19 -10.41 -15.18 22.97
CA ASP A 19 -10.58 -16.62 23.20
C ASP A 19 -11.58 -16.81 24.35
N GLY A 20 -12.87 -16.91 24.00
CA GLY A 20 -13.97 -16.77 24.94
C GLY A 20 -14.03 -15.35 25.51
N GLU A 21 -13.90 -15.22 26.83
CA GLU A 21 -13.90 -13.93 27.55
C GLU A 21 -12.48 -13.36 27.76
N VAL A 22 -11.44 -14.06 27.29
CA VAL A 22 -10.05 -13.65 27.48
C VAL A 22 -9.54 -12.94 26.22
N GLU A 23 -9.07 -11.71 26.37
CA GLU A 23 -8.35 -10.99 25.32
C GLU A 23 -6.89 -11.45 25.28
N LEU A 24 -6.45 -11.89 24.11
CA LEU A 24 -5.09 -12.31 23.82
C LEU A 24 -4.47 -11.40 22.76
N GLU A 25 -3.19 -11.08 22.94
CA GLU A 25 -2.38 -10.37 21.95
C GLU A 25 -1.41 -11.33 21.27
N ARG A 26 -1.40 -11.33 19.95
CA ARG A 26 -0.50 -12.15 19.13
C ARG A 26 0.32 -11.27 18.19
N PRO A 27 1.66 -11.26 18.27
CA PRO A 27 2.49 -10.62 17.26
C PRO A 27 2.38 -11.38 15.94
N VAL A 28 2.18 -10.65 14.85
CA VAL A 28 2.10 -11.17 13.47
C VAL A 28 3.24 -10.53 12.68
N PRO A 29 4.17 -11.33 12.10
CA PRO A 29 5.29 -10.78 11.34
C PRO A 29 4.81 -9.89 10.20
N THR A 30 5.43 -8.72 10.08
CA THR A 30 5.22 -7.79 8.96
C THR A 30 6.30 -8.03 7.92
N LEU A 31 5.94 -8.00 6.64
CA LEU A 31 6.93 -8.03 5.57
C LEU A 31 7.68 -6.69 5.53
N ASP A 32 8.96 -6.75 5.16
CA ASP A 32 9.68 -5.55 4.78
C ASP A 32 9.08 -4.97 3.50
N GLY A 33 8.98 -3.64 3.46
CA GLY A 33 8.68 -2.88 2.26
C GLY A 33 9.78 -3.04 1.21
N GLN A 34 9.40 -2.95 -0.06
CA GLN A 34 10.30 -3.10 -1.20
C GLN A 34 10.25 -1.86 -2.11
N TYR A 35 10.38 -0.67 -1.53
CA TYR A 35 10.23 0.58 -2.28
C TYR A 35 11.26 0.73 -3.41
N ALA A 36 12.44 0.11 -3.27
CA ALA A 36 13.45 0.06 -4.33
C ALA A 36 12.94 -0.60 -5.62
N GLU A 37 12.02 -1.57 -5.52
CA GLU A 37 11.45 -2.27 -6.67
C GLU A 37 10.71 -1.32 -7.62
N PHE A 38 10.06 -0.28 -7.09
CA PHE A 38 9.42 0.73 -7.94
C PHE A 38 10.43 1.37 -8.91
N TYR A 39 11.61 1.77 -8.40
CA TYR A 39 12.65 2.39 -9.22
C TYR A 39 13.36 1.38 -10.11
N ARG A 40 13.53 0.12 -9.67
CA ARG A 40 14.05 -0.94 -10.54
C ARG A 40 13.12 -1.17 -11.73
N ALA A 41 11.81 -1.28 -11.47
CA ALA A 41 10.80 -1.46 -12.51
C ALA A 41 10.75 -0.25 -13.46
N LEU A 42 10.81 0.97 -12.93
CA LEU A 42 10.90 2.19 -13.75
C LEU A 42 12.11 2.15 -14.69
N ALA A 43 13.28 1.80 -14.15
CA ALA A 43 14.50 1.70 -14.92
C ALA A 43 14.44 0.61 -16.00
N ALA A 44 13.76 -0.51 -15.73
CA ALA A 44 13.53 -1.58 -16.71
C ALA A 44 12.54 -1.14 -17.81
N SER A 45 11.48 -0.41 -17.46
CA SER A 45 10.55 0.14 -18.45
C SER A 45 11.22 1.14 -19.39
N ILE A 46 12.08 2.01 -18.87
CA ILE A 46 12.79 3.01 -19.69
C ILE A 46 13.86 2.37 -20.57
N ARG A 47 14.66 1.45 -20.02
CA ARG A 47 15.84 0.91 -20.73
C ARG A 47 15.50 -0.28 -21.62
N ASP A 48 14.60 -1.15 -21.16
CA ASP A 48 14.35 -2.46 -21.76
C ASP A 48 12.92 -2.57 -22.34
N GLY A 49 12.10 -1.54 -22.20
CA GLY A 49 10.70 -1.54 -22.66
C GLY A 49 9.79 -2.48 -21.86
N ALA A 50 10.21 -2.90 -20.66
CA ALA A 50 9.39 -3.75 -19.80
C ALA A 50 8.07 -3.05 -19.41
N PRO A 51 6.94 -3.78 -19.28
CA PRO A 51 5.69 -3.21 -18.79
C PRO A 51 5.90 -2.58 -17.41
N PHE A 52 5.47 -1.32 -17.25
CA PHE A 52 5.55 -0.64 -15.96
C PHE A 52 4.46 -1.20 -15.03
N PRO A 53 4.76 -1.52 -13.75
CA PRO A 53 3.83 -2.24 -12.87
C PRO A 53 2.61 -1.41 -12.43
N ILE A 54 2.63 -0.09 -12.63
CA ILE A 54 1.49 0.80 -12.39
C ILE A 54 1.08 1.40 -13.72
N THR A 55 -0.16 1.20 -14.16
CA THR A 55 -0.65 1.81 -15.40
C THR A 55 -1.04 3.27 -15.17
N PRO A 56 -1.07 4.10 -16.23
CA PRO A 56 -1.64 5.45 -16.11
C PRO A 56 -3.11 5.45 -15.64
N GLN A 57 -3.87 4.40 -15.99
CA GLN A 57 -5.27 4.28 -15.60
C GLN A 57 -5.41 4.05 -14.09
N ASP A 58 -4.52 3.31 -13.44
CA ASP A 58 -4.55 3.11 -11.99
C ASP A 58 -4.48 4.46 -11.23
N ALA A 59 -3.68 5.40 -11.73
CA ALA A 59 -3.60 6.74 -11.15
C ALA A 59 -4.89 7.55 -11.36
N VAL A 60 -5.52 7.43 -12.54
CA VAL A 60 -6.81 8.07 -12.84
C VAL A 60 -7.91 7.50 -11.94
N ASP A 61 -7.94 6.19 -11.75
CA ASP A 61 -8.95 5.52 -10.94
C ASP A 61 -8.84 5.94 -9.47
N VAL A 62 -7.61 6.04 -8.93
CA VAL A 62 -7.37 6.58 -7.59
C VAL A 62 -7.88 8.01 -7.46
N MET A 63 -7.57 8.88 -8.43
CA MET A 63 -8.06 10.26 -8.40
C MET A 63 -9.58 10.35 -8.49
N THR A 64 -10.20 9.48 -9.29
CA THR A 64 -11.67 9.39 -9.40
C THR A 64 -12.30 9.06 -8.05
N ILE A 65 -11.73 8.12 -7.29
CA ILE A 65 -12.22 7.77 -5.94
C ILE A 65 -12.07 8.96 -4.98
N ILE A 66 -10.95 9.68 -5.04
CA ILE A 66 -10.72 10.87 -4.20
C ILE A 66 -11.76 11.96 -4.49
N GLU A 67 -12.06 12.21 -5.77
CA GLU A 67 -13.06 13.18 -6.19
C GLU A 67 -14.47 12.77 -5.76
N LEU A 68 -14.84 11.49 -5.91
CA LEU A 68 -16.10 10.95 -5.42
C LEU A 68 -16.24 11.05 -3.90
N ALA A 69 -15.16 10.83 -3.15
CA ALA A 69 -15.17 10.99 -1.70
C ALA A 69 -15.41 12.45 -1.28
N ALA A 70 -14.80 13.40 -1.99
CA ALA A 70 -15.04 14.83 -1.75
C ALA A 70 -16.49 15.23 -2.10
N GLN A 71 -17.03 14.73 -3.20
CA GLN A 71 -18.42 14.97 -3.58
C GLN A 71 -19.40 14.36 -2.57
N SER A 72 -19.14 13.13 -2.12
CA SER A 72 -19.95 12.42 -1.11
C SER A 72 -20.04 13.21 0.20
N GLU A 73 -18.94 13.80 0.65
CA GLU A 73 -18.91 14.68 1.84
C GLU A 73 -19.75 15.94 1.62
N HIS A 74 -19.55 16.64 0.49
CA HIS A 74 -20.26 17.87 0.17
C HIS A 74 -21.79 17.67 0.10
N GLU A 75 -22.22 16.55 -0.48
CA GLU A 75 -23.64 16.23 -0.68
C GLU A 75 -24.27 15.51 0.51
N GLY A 76 -23.46 15.00 1.45
CA GLY A 76 -23.94 14.24 2.62
C GLY A 76 -24.57 12.88 2.27
N LEU A 77 -24.23 12.33 1.11
CA LEU A 77 -24.77 11.08 0.59
C LEU A 77 -23.64 10.17 0.13
N ARG A 78 -23.86 8.85 0.21
CA ARG A 78 -22.91 7.87 -0.33
C ARG A 78 -23.04 7.80 -1.85
N LEU A 79 -21.91 7.98 -2.55
CA LEU A 79 -21.78 7.79 -3.99
C LEU A 79 -21.19 6.41 -4.32
#